data_AF-A0A969JBF2-F1
#
_entry.id   AF-A0A969JBF2-F1
#
_cell.length_a   1.000
_cell.length_b   1.000
_cell.length_c   1.000
_cell.angle_alpha   90.00
_cell.angle_beta   90.00
_cell.angle_gamma   90.00
#
_symmetry.space_group_name_H-M   'P 1'
#
loop_
_entity.id
_entity.type
_entity.pdbx_description
1 polymer ?
#
loop_
_entity_poly.entity_id
_entity_poly.type
_entity_poly.pdbx_seq_one_letter_code
_entity_poly.pdbx_strand_id
1 'polypeptide(L)' 'MARKIILRPQASKDIDDHFEYIAHEDSDTALRFFAAVRQSIAQLARMPGMGTSYPAAQCP' A
#
# COMPACT_ATOMS: atom_id res chain seq x y z
N MET A 1 18.19 -10.17 2.52
CA MET A 1 17.06 -10.95 1.94
C MET A 1 15.76 -10.25 2.27
N ALA A 2 14.82 -10.15 1.32
CA ALA A 2 13.50 -9.57 1.59
C ALA A 2 12.56 -10.62 2.20
N ARG A 3 11.66 -10.20 3.10
CA ARG A 3 10.60 -11.05 3.61
C ARG A 3 9.54 -11.31 2.53
N LYS A 4 8.85 -12.45 2.60
CA LYS A 4 7.72 -12.76 1.73
C LYS A 4 6.60 -11.73 1.96
N ILE A 5 6.13 -11.11 0.88
CA ILE A 5 4.97 -10.20 0.92
C ILE A 5 3.69 -11.04 0.87
N ILE A 6 2.77 -10.77 1.79
CA ILE A 6 1.42 -11.33 1.79
C ILE A 6 0.46 -10.15 1.83
N LEU A 7 -0.25 -9.92 0.72
CA LEU A 7 -1.34 -8.96 0.66
C LEU A 7 -2.64 -9.67 1.06
N ARG A 8 -3.32 -9.14 2.07
CA ARG A 8 -4.67 -9.62 2.43
C ARG A 8 -5.66 -9.19 1.35
N PRO A 9 -6.74 -9.95 1.10
CA PRO A 9 -7.75 -9.58 0.11
C PRO A 9 -8.30 -8.17 0.31
N GLN A 10 -8.59 -7.79 1.57
CA GLN A 10 -9.04 -6.43 1.91
C GLN A 10 -8.02 -5.37 1.49
N ALA A 11 -6.74 -5.56 1.82
CA ALA A 11 -5.69 -4.62 1.45
C ALA A 11 -5.49 -4.51 -0.08
N SER A 12 -5.73 -5.58 -0.84
CA SER A 12 -5.74 -5.51 -2.30
C SER A 12 -6.90 -4.63 -2.78
N LYS A 13 -8.12 -4.88 -2.27
CA LYS A 13 -9.29 -4.09 -2.59
C LYS A 13 -9.10 -2.61 -2.24
N ASP A 14 -8.51 -2.32 -1.09
CA ASP A 14 -8.24 -0.94 -0.67
C ASP A 14 -7.33 -0.23 -1.69
N ILE A 15 -6.30 -0.91 -2.22
CA ILE A 15 -5.43 -0.34 -3.26
C ILE A 15 -6.19 -0.10 -4.55
N ASP A 16 -7.02 -1.07 -4.96
CA ASP A 16 -7.81 -1.00 -6.20
C ASP A 16 -8.84 0.14 -6.12
N ASP A 17 -9.58 0.26 -5.02
CA ASP A 17 -10.59 1.29 -4.80
C ASP A 17 -9.96 2.71 -4.83
N HIS A 18 -8.77 2.90 -4.24
CA HIS A 18 -8.06 4.18 -4.30
C HIS A 18 -7.51 4.47 -5.69
N PHE A 19 -7.02 3.44 -6.40
CA PHE A 19 -6.56 3.60 -7.78
C PHE A 19 -7.71 4.05 -8.68
N GLU A 20 -8.87 3.40 -8.60
CA GLU A 20 -10.06 3.75 -9.38
C GLU A 20 -10.56 5.15 -9.06
N TYR A 21 -10.58 5.52 -7.78
CA TYR A 21 -10.94 6.88 -7.35
C TYR A 21 -10.05 7.95 -8.01
N ILE A 22 -8.73 7.77 -7.96
CA ILE A 22 -7.78 8.72 -8.56
C ILE A 22 -7.88 8.71 -10.08
N ALA A 23 -8.03 7.52 -10.69
CA ALA A 23 -8.08 7.35 -12.14
C ALA A 23 -9.30 8.02 -12.77
N HIS A 24 -10.37 8.26 -12.00
CA HIS A 24 -11.53 9.01 -12.44
C HIS A 24 -11.18 10.45 -12.85
N GLU A 25 -10.23 11.07 -12.16
CA GLU A 25 -9.78 12.44 -12.45
C GLU A 25 -8.49 12.47 -13.28
N ASP A 26 -7.50 11.64 -12.93
CA ASP A 26 -6.18 11.63 -13.57
C ASP A 26 -5.57 10.22 -13.53
N SER A 27 -5.59 9.56 -14.69
CA SER A 27 -5.02 8.22 -14.87
C SER A 27 -3.50 8.17 -14.66
N ASP A 28 -2.75 9.22 -15.01
CA ASP A 28 -1.30 9.26 -14.80
C ASP A 28 -0.98 9.34 -13.29
N THR A 29 -1.76 10.12 -12.54
CA THR A 29 -1.64 10.16 -11.08
C THR A 29 -1.99 8.82 -10.45
N ALA A 30 -3.00 8.11 -10.95
CA ALA A 30 -3.36 6.78 -10.45
C ALA A 30 -2.22 5.77 -10.66
N LEU A 31 -1.56 5.79 -11.83
CA LEU A 31 -0.41 4.93 -12.11
C LEU A 31 0.78 5.27 -11.18
N ARG A 32 1.05 6.56 -10.95
CA ARG A 32 2.08 7.00 -9.99
C ARG A 32 1.76 6.51 -8.57
N PHE A 33 0.52 6.60 -8.13
CA PHE A 33 0.06 6.09 -6.84
C PHE A 33 0.32 4.59 -6.73
N PHE A 34 -0.13 3.80 -7.70
CA PHE A 34 0.04 2.34 -7.67
C PHE A 34 1.52 1.93 -7.62
N ALA A 35 2.36 2.61 -8.41
CA ALA A 35 3.81 2.39 -8.38
C ALA A 35 4.41 2.69 -7.00
N ALA A 36 4.02 3.83 -6.38
CA ALA A 36 4.49 4.24 -5.06
C ALA A 36 4.06 3.26 -3.95
N VAL A 37 2.83 2.75 -4.00
CA VAL A 37 2.33 1.73 -3.08
C VAL A 37 3.19 0.47 -3.17
N ARG A 38 3.39 -0.06 -4.39
CA ARG A 38 4.20 -1.27 -4.60
C ARG A 38 5.65 -1.08 -4.15
N GLN A 39 6.24 0.08 -4.42
CA GLN A 39 7.59 0.41 -3.97
C GLN A 39 7.68 0.43 -2.44
N SER A 40 6.71 1.05 -1.78
CA SER A 40 6.64 1.14 -0.32
C SER A 40 6.53 -0.25 0.33
N ILE A 41 5.64 -1.11 -0.18
CA ILE A 41 5.49 -2.50 0.30
C ILE A 41 6.80 -3.27 0.10
N ALA A 42 7.45 -3.14 -1.06
CA ALA A 42 8.73 -3.78 -1.31
C ALA A 42 9.83 -3.29 -0.37
N GLN A 43 9.83 -2.01 -0.01
CA GLN A 43 10.76 -1.45 0.97
C GLN A 43 10.53 -2.02 2.37
N LEU A 44 9.27 -2.10 2.83
CA LEU A 44 8.92 -2.73 4.11
C LEU A 44 9.32 -4.21 4.16
N ALA A 45 9.19 -4.93 3.04
CA ALA A 45 9.63 -6.32 2.95
C ALA A 45 11.15 -6.45 3.04
N ARG A 46 11.92 -5.51 2.46
CA ARG A 46 13.39 -5.47 2.57
C ARG A 46 13.86 -5.03 3.95
N MET A 47 13.17 -4.08 4.57
CA MET A 47 13.51 -3.49 5.86
C MET A 47 12.29 -3.48 6.81
N PRO A 48 11.94 -4.64 7.38
CA PRO A 48 10.87 -4.75 8.37
C PRO A 48 11.18 -3.91 9.61
N GLY A 49 10.16 -3.29 10.21
CA GLY A 49 10.32 -2.42 11.39
C GLY A 49 10.65 -0.96 11.06
N MET A 50 10.72 -0.58 9.78
CA MET A 50 10.86 0.83 9.37
C MET A 50 9.60 1.67 9.64
N GLY A 51 8.42 1.03 9.67
CA GLY A 51 7.15 1.71 9.97
C GLY A 51 6.97 1.96 11.47
N THR A 52 6.19 2.98 11.80
CA THR A 52 5.77 3.24 13.18
C THR A 52 4.70 2.23 13.61
N SER A 53 4.89 1.60 14.77
CA SER A 53 3.88 0.75 15.38
C SER A 53 2.66 1.57 15.78
N TYR A 54 1.51 1.31 15.15
CA TYR A 54 0.24 1.91 15.53
C TYR A 54 -0.52 0.97 16.48
N PRO A 55 -0.90 1.41 17.70
CA PRO A 55 -1.62 0.55 18.63
C PRO A 55 -3.00 0.18 18.08
N ALA A 56 -3.35 -1.11 18.11
CA ALA A 56 -4.65 -1.60 17.62
C ALA A 56 -5.86 -0.97 18.34
N ALA A 57 -5.67 -0.40 19.53
CA ALA A 57 -6.71 0.29 20.29
C ALA A 57 -7.13 1.67 19.71
N GLN A 58 -6.49 2.12 18.63
CA GLN A 58 -6.70 3.45 18.03
C GLN A 58 -7.16 3.38 16.58
N CYS A 59 -7.61 2.21 16.09
CA CYS A 59 -8.42 2.15 14.87
C CYS A 59 -9.83 2.68 15.20
N PRO A 60 -10.24 3.84 14.69
CA PRO A 60 -11.62 4.31 14.80
C PRO A 60 -12.60 3.38 14.08
#